data_AF-A0A1M7FSS5-F1
#
_entry.id   AF-A0A1M7FSS5-F1
#
_cell.length_a   1.000
_cell.length_b   1.000
_cell.length_c   1.000
_cell.angle_alpha   90.00
_cell.angle_beta   90.00
_cell.angle_gamma   90.00
#
_symmetry.space_group_name_H-M   'P 1'
#
loop_
_entity.id
_entity.type
_entity.pdbx_description
1 polymer ?
#
loop_
_entity_poly.entity_id
_entity_poly.type
_entity_poly.pdbx_seq_one_letter_code
_entity_poly.pdbx_strand_id
1 'polypeptide(L)' 'MSRSYRKTPICGMTTAASDKVFKKAEHKRARRAVNARDLTLDDAPAGKEFGNPWGAPKDGKQWIDPERFPEIMRK' A
#
# COMPACT_ATOMS: atom_id res chain seq x y z
N MET A 1 -4.09 -24.71 -18.83
CA MET A 1 -3.53 -23.47 -18.27
C MET A 1 -2.76 -23.81 -17.00
N SER A 2 -1.43 -23.84 -17.05
CA SER A 2 -0.61 -24.01 -15.85
C SER A 2 -0.71 -22.74 -14.99
N ARG A 3 -1.02 -22.90 -13.71
CA ARG A 3 -1.05 -21.77 -12.78
C ARG A 3 0.39 -21.27 -12.58
N SER A 4 0.58 -19.96 -12.65
CA SER A 4 1.89 -19.33 -12.43
C SER A 4 2.28 -19.44 -10.95
N TYR A 5 3.49 -19.92 -10.68
CA TYR A 5 4.09 -19.97 -9.35
C TYR A 5 5.12 -18.85 -9.17
N ARG A 6 5.17 -18.28 -7.97
CA ARG A 6 6.25 -17.39 -7.54
C ARG A 6 7.54 -18.21 -7.44
N LYS A 7 8.67 -17.66 -7.92
CA LYS A 7 9.99 -18.30 -7.78
C LYS A 7 10.64 -17.95 -6.43
N THR A 8 10.37 -16.76 -5.91
CA THR A 8 10.89 -16.28 -4.64
C THR A 8 9.83 -16.43 -3.55
N PRO A 9 10.12 -17.16 -2.46
CA PRO A 9 9.19 -17.37 -1.36
C PRO A 9 9.19 -16.18 -0.40
N ILE A 10 8.77 -15.03 -0.91
CA ILE A 10 8.62 -13.78 -0.15
C ILE A 10 7.18 -13.30 -0.28
N CYS A 11 6.53 -13.04 0.84
CA CYS A 11 5.18 -12.46 0.90
C CYS A 11 5.14 -11.19 1.76
N GLY A 12 3.99 -10.51 1.76
CA GLY A 12 3.77 -9.40 2.68
C GLY A 12 3.73 -9.89 4.12
N MET A 13 4.24 -9.10 5.06
CA MET A 13 4.22 -9.47 6.48
C MET A 13 2.79 -9.55 7.04
N THR A 14 1.91 -8.74 6.50
CA THR A 14 0.51 -8.60 6.90
C THR A 14 -0.44 -9.39 6.00
N THR A 15 -1.61 -9.73 6.53
CA THR A 15 -2.71 -10.36 5.77
C THR A 15 -3.47 -9.38 4.86
N ALA A 16 -3.11 -8.09 4.87
CA ALA A 16 -3.74 -7.09 4.03
C ALA A 16 -3.57 -7.44 2.53
N ALA A 17 -4.69 -7.65 1.84
CA ALA A 17 -4.67 -7.99 0.42
C ALA A 17 -4.16 -6.83 -0.47
N SER A 18 -4.33 -5.58 -0.03
CA SER A 18 -3.97 -4.40 -0.83
C SER A 18 -3.83 -3.11 -0.01
N ASP A 19 -2.88 -2.25 -0.40
CA ASP A 19 -2.78 -0.86 0.10
C ASP A 19 -3.77 0.11 -0.56
N LYS A 20 -4.60 -0.37 -1.50
CA LYS A 20 -5.47 0.49 -2.30
C LYS A 20 -6.42 1.32 -1.43
N VAL A 21 -6.93 0.75 -0.33
CA VAL A 21 -7.84 1.44 0.59
C VAL A 21 -7.11 2.58 1.32
N PHE A 22 -5.92 2.30 1.86
CA PHE A 22 -5.08 3.29 2.51
C PHE A 22 -4.72 4.45 1.56
N LYS A 23 -4.20 4.12 0.36
CA LYS A 23 -3.87 5.13 -0.66
C LYS A 23 -5.08 5.97 -1.06
N LYS A 24 -6.26 5.34 -1.20
CA LYS A 24 -7.50 6.05 -1.53
C LYS A 24 -7.91 7.03 -0.42
N ALA A 25 -7.78 6.62 0.85
CA ALA A 25 -8.09 7.47 1.99
C ALA A 25 -7.15 8.67 2.08
N GLU A 26 -5.83 8.44 1.96
CA GLU A 26 -4.82 9.50 1.99
C GLU A 26 -4.98 10.48 0.83
N HIS A 27 -5.18 9.99 -0.41
CA HIS A 27 -5.45 10.88 -1.54
C HIS A 27 -6.76 11.66 -1.39
N LYS A 28 -7.78 11.07 -0.75
CA LYS A 28 -9.03 11.81 -0.45
C LYS A 28 -8.77 12.92 0.58
N ARG A 29 -7.94 12.67 1.59
CA ARG A 29 -7.52 13.68 2.57
C ARG A 29 -6.75 14.82 1.89
N ALA A 30 -5.77 14.50 1.05
CA ALA A 30 -5.01 15.48 0.28
C ALA A 30 -5.92 16.40 -0.55
N ARG A 31 -6.84 15.82 -1.34
CA ARG A 31 -7.79 16.59 -2.15
C ARG A 31 -8.70 17.49 -1.30
N ARG A 32 -9.16 17.01 -0.15
CA ARG A 32 -9.99 17.82 0.76
C ARG A 32 -9.22 18.99 1.35
N ALA A 33 -7.96 18.80 1.72
CA ALA A 33 -7.12 19.87 2.24
C ALA A 33 -6.84 20.94 1.18
N VAL A 34 -6.55 20.54 -0.06
CA VAL A 34 -6.40 21.48 -1.19
C VAL A 34 -7.70 22.25 -1.44
N ASN A 35 -8.84 21.57 -1.50
CA ASN A 35 -10.13 22.23 -1.77
C ASN A 35 -10.58 23.20 -0.66
N ALA A 36 -10.10 23.01 0.58
CA ALA A 36 -10.42 23.87 1.70
C ALA A 36 -9.49 25.09 1.82
N ARG A 37 -8.40 25.12 1.04
CA ARG A 37 -7.47 26.26 1.00
C ARG A 37 -7.85 27.24 -0.10
N ASP A 38 -7.60 28.52 0.17
CA ASP A 38 -7.58 29.54 -0.85
C ASP A 38 -6.18 29.58 -1.48
N LEU A 39 -6.08 29.02 -2.69
CA LEU A 39 -4.82 28.92 -3.43
C LEU A 39 -4.32 30.25 -3.99
N THR A 40 -5.09 31.34 -3.83
CA THR A 40 -4.65 32.69 -4.21
C THR A 40 -3.85 33.37 -3.11
N LEU A 41 -3.99 32.89 -1.87
CA LEU A 41 -3.32 33.42 -0.68
C LEU A 41 -2.27 32.46 -0.12
N ASP A 42 -2.54 31.15 -0.19
CA ASP A 42 -1.68 30.10 0.35
C ASP A 42 -1.25 29.10 -0.73
N ASP A 43 -0.05 28.56 -0.60
CA ASP A 43 0.40 27.45 -1.44
C ASP A 43 -0.39 26.16 -1.16
N ALA A 44 -0.49 25.30 -2.17
CA ALA A 44 -1.06 23.97 -2.00
C ALA A 44 -0.22 23.14 -1.01
N PRO A 45 -0.84 22.37 -0.09
CA PRO A 45 -0.13 21.53 0.85
C PRO A 45 0.73 20.49 0.10
N ALA A 46 1.95 20.30 0.58
CA ALA A 46 2.90 19.39 -0.06
C ALA A 46 2.39 17.95 0.02
N GLY A 47 2.49 17.19 -1.08
CA GLY A 47 2.02 15.80 -1.12
C GLY A 47 2.64 14.89 -0.05
N LYS A 48 3.82 15.24 0.48
CA LYS A 48 4.53 14.54 1.56
C LYS A 48 3.89 14.73 2.94
N GLU A 49 2.99 15.72 3.10
CA GLU A 49 2.21 15.91 4.33
C GLU A 49 1.09 14.87 4.46
N PHE A 50 0.77 14.15 3.38
CA PHE A 50 -0.28 13.12 3.35
C PHE A 50 0.32 11.73 3.20
N GLY A 51 -0.24 10.78 3.95
CA GLY A 51 0.23 9.40 4.02
C GLY A 51 1.42 9.22 4.93
N ASN A 52 1.27 8.37 5.94
CA ASN A 52 2.42 7.83 6.69
C ASN A 52 3.13 6.79 5.81
N PRO A 53 4.41 6.97 5.44
CA PRO A 53 5.16 5.99 4.64
C PRO A 53 5.20 4.60 5.26
N TRP A 54 5.17 4.53 6.60
CA TRP A 54 5.23 3.29 7.40
C TRP A 54 3.84 2.83 7.89
N GLY A 55 2.78 3.56 7.53
CA GLY A 55 1.41 3.26 7.97
C GLY A 55 0.62 2.42 6.97
N ALA A 56 1.26 2.00 5.88
CA ALA A 56 0.61 1.21 4.85
C ALA A 56 0.26 -0.18 5.39
N PRO A 57 -0.98 -0.67 5.19
CA PRO A 57 -1.40 -1.97 5.72
C PRO A 57 -0.58 -3.15 5.22
N LYS A 58 0.06 -3.05 4.06
CA LYS A 58 0.92 -4.08 3.47
C LYS A 58 2.41 -3.83 3.69
N ASP A 59 2.76 -3.06 4.72
CA ASP A 59 4.17 -2.79 5.00
C ASP A 59 4.90 -4.05 5.49
N GLY A 60 6.18 -4.13 5.15
CA GLY A 60 7.04 -5.27 5.48
C GLY A 60 6.92 -6.47 4.53
N LYS A 61 8.01 -7.25 4.50
CA LYS A 61 8.11 -8.51 3.76
C LYS A 61 8.61 -9.60 4.70
N GLN A 62 8.13 -10.81 4.50
CA GLN A 62 8.63 -11.99 5.21
C GLN A 62 9.00 -13.08 4.21
N TRP A 63 10.03 -13.84 4.57
CA TRP A 63 10.32 -15.11 3.94
C TRP A 63 9.31 -16.14 4.45
N ILE A 64 8.85 -16.99 3.54
CA ILE A 64 7.98 -18.12 3.88
C ILE A 64 8.68 -19.43 3.51
N ASP A 65 8.36 -20.49 4.23
CA ASP A 65 8.74 -21.84 3.84
C ASP A 65 7.79 -22.31 2.72
N PRO A 66 8.28 -22.52 1.48
CA PRO A 66 7.45 -22.90 0.35
C PRO A 66 6.95 -24.35 0.43
N GLU A 67 7.61 -25.23 1.18
CA GLU A 67 7.17 -26.62 1.38
C GLU A 67 6.02 -26.67 2.37
N ARG A 68 6.11 -25.86 3.44
CA ARG A 68 5.06 -25.76 4.47
C ARG A 68 3.83 -24.98 3.98
N PHE A 69 4.02 -23.98 3.10
CA PHE A 69 2.94 -23.12 2.61
C PHE A 69 2.91 -22.99 1.07
N PRO A 70 2.68 -24.10 0.33
CA PRO A 70 2.73 -24.10 -1.14
C PRO A 70 1.63 -23.26 -1.79
N GLU A 71 0.52 -23.02 -1.09
CA GLU A 71 -0.60 -22.21 -1.60
C GLU A 71 -0.23 -20.74 -1.74
N ILE A 72 0.58 -20.20 -0.82
CA ILE A 72 1.03 -18.81 -0.85
C ILE A 72 1.99 -18.57 -2.03
N MET A 73 2.58 -19.62 -2.59
CA MET A 73 3.42 -19.55 -3.79
C MET A 73 2.60 -19.40 -5.08
N ARG A 74 1.27 -19.59 -5.03
CA ARG A 74 0.38 -19.46 -6.20
C ARG A 74 -0.03 -18.00 -6.45
N LYS A 75 0.08 -17.56 -7.71
CA LYS A 75 -0.25 -16.19 -8.11
C LYS A 75 -1.74 -16.00 -8.43
#